data_AF-A0A496U5P1-F1
#
_entry.id   AF-A0A496U5P1-F1
#
_cell.length_a   1.000
_cell.length_b   1.000
_cell.length_c   1.000
_cell.angle_alpha   90.00
_cell.angle_beta   90.00
_cell.angle_gamma   90.00
#
_symmetry.space_group_name_H-M   'P 1'
#
loop_
_entity.id
_entity.type
_entity.pdbx_description
1 polymer ?
#
loop_
_entity_poly.entity_id
_entity_poly.type
_entity_poly.pdbx_seq_one_letter_code
_entity_poly.pdbx_strand_id
1 'polypeptide(L)'
;MVRNIILTMIFLITGCVVLRQVKPRLPAPYKTPHGVIFQFYAPSAKYVNVAGDFNRWCGTQDGPFNPNLGKMYDDGTHGDRKAGDGIWTTVIPLNPGVYQYKYVVNGTTWYLDPSNPETRQSGAFTNSLLRVE
;
A
#
# COMPACT_ATOMS: atom_id res chain seq x y z
N MET A 1 -1.48 -26.11 64.92
CA MET A 1 -1.40 -24.72 64.45
C MET A 1 -0.41 -24.70 63.29
N VAL A 2 -0.93 -24.76 62.06
CA VAL A 2 -0.18 -25.04 60.82
C VAL A 2 0.36 -23.72 60.26
N ARG A 3 1.68 -23.63 60.04
CA ARG A 3 2.32 -22.44 59.46
C ARG A 3 2.37 -22.61 57.94
N ASN A 4 1.36 -22.05 57.27
CA ASN A 4 1.23 -22.06 55.81
C ASN A 4 2.39 -21.29 55.15
N ILE A 5 3.11 -21.99 54.28
CA ILE A 5 4.11 -21.42 53.37
C ILE A 5 3.36 -20.66 52.28
N ILE A 6 3.44 -19.33 52.28
CA ILE A 6 2.95 -18.51 51.16
C ILE A 6 4.01 -18.56 50.07
N LEU A 7 3.84 -19.48 49.12
CA LEU A 7 4.59 -19.51 47.88
C LEU A 7 4.05 -18.39 46.98
N THR A 8 4.75 -17.26 46.91
CA THR A 8 4.40 -16.16 46.02
C THR A 8 4.72 -16.58 44.59
N MET A 9 3.72 -17.06 43.85
CA MET A 9 3.84 -17.28 42.41
C MET A 9 3.85 -15.91 41.72
N ILE A 10 5.04 -15.41 41.42
CA ILE A 10 5.21 -14.28 40.50
C ILE A 10 4.91 -14.82 39.09
N PHE A 11 3.69 -14.61 38.60
CA PHE A 11 3.40 -14.75 37.18
C PHE A 11 3.98 -13.53 36.45
N LEU A 12 5.24 -13.65 36.03
CA LEU A 12 5.78 -12.80 34.96
C LEU A 12 5.01 -13.15 33.69
N ILE A 13 3.99 -12.37 33.36
CA ILE A 13 3.34 -12.42 32.05
C ILE A 13 4.27 -11.72 31.06
N THR A 14 5.43 -12.33 30.78
CA THR A 14 6.25 -12.03 29.60
C THR A 14 5.53 -12.58 28.38
N GLY A 15 4.43 -11.92 28.03
CA GLY A 15 3.64 -12.17 26.85
C GLY A 15 3.67 -10.94 25.97
N CYS A 16 4.85 -10.58 25.44
CA CYS A 16 4.87 -9.84 24.18
C CYS A 16 4.33 -10.78 23.10
N VAL A 17 3.01 -10.93 23.07
CA VAL A 17 2.31 -11.43 21.90
C VAL A 17 2.62 -10.39 20.84
N VAL A 18 3.62 -10.67 19.99
CA VAL A 18 3.77 -9.97 18.73
C VAL A 18 2.46 -10.24 18.00
N LEU A 19 1.55 -9.29 18.07
CA LEU A 19 0.38 -9.26 17.20
C LEU A 19 0.96 -9.27 15.78
N ARG A 20 1.00 -10.45 15.15
CA ARG A 20 1.21 -10.55 13.72
C ARG A 20 0.03 -9.82 13.11
N GLN A 21 0.23 -8.55 12.76
CA GLN A 21 -0.74 -7.78 12.03
C GLN A 21 -1.04 -8.56 10.75
N VAL A 22 -2.22 -9.15 10.69
CA VAL A 22 -2.67 -9.86 9.49
C VAL A 22 -2.73 -8.81 8.39
N LYS A 23 -1.86 -8.94 7.38
CA LYS A 23 -1.87 -8.04 6.23
C LYS A 23 -3.28 -8.02 5.63
N PRO A 24 -3.91 -6.84 5.45
CA PRO A 24 -5.23 -6.77 4.85
C PRO A 24 -5.19 -7.30 3.42
N ARG A 25 -6.27 -7.96 3.02
CA ARG A 25 -6.49 -8.37 1.62
C ARG A 25 -7.18 -7.23 0.89
N LEU A 26 -6.40 -6.47 0.12
CA LEU A 26 -6.92 -5.40 -0.73
C LEU A 26 -7.31 -5.97 -2.10
N PRO A 27 -8.35 -5.44 -2.76
CA PRO A 27 -8.60 -5.76 -4.18
C PRO A 27 -7.55 -5.08 -5.07
N ALA A 28 -7.33 -5.64 -6.27
CA ALA A 28 -6.62 -4.94 -7.35
C ALA A 28 -7.31 -3.59 -7.68
N PRO A 29 -6.64 -2.65 -8.37
CA PRO A 29 -7.26 -1.39 -8.75
C PRO A 29 -8.54 -1.59 -9.57
N TYR A 30 -9.59 -0.84 -9.25
CA TYR A 30 -10.92 -1.02 -9.86
C TYR A 30 -11.61 0.32 -10.16
N LYS A 31 -12.57 0.30 -11.08
CA LYS A 31 -13.31 1.50 -11.48
C LYS A 31 -14.28 1.99 -10.40
N THR A 32 -14.38 3.30 -10.30
CA THR A 32 -15.36 4.07 -9.52
C THR A 32 -15.97 5.15 -10.43
N PRO A 33 -17.06 5.83 -10.05
CA PRO A 33 -17.59 6.97 -10.83
C PRO A 33 -16.59 8.11 -11.08
N HIS A 34 -15.53 8.22 -10.27
CA HIS A 34 -14.55 9.30 -10.33
C HIS A 34 -13.20 8.90 -10.95
N GLY A 35 -13.04 7.64 -11.36
CA GLY A 35 -11.78 7.11 -11.91
C GLY A 35 -11.46 5.72 -11.37
N VAL A 36 -10.20 5.29 -11.49
CA VAL A 36 -9.72 4.03 -10.93
C VAL A 36 -9.15 4.28 -9.55
N ILE A 37 -9.62 3.54 -8.56
CA ILE A 37 -9.06 3.58 -7.21
C ILE A 37 -7.87 2.63 -7.11
N PHE A 38 -6.77 3.14 -6.58
CA PHE A 38 -5.57 2.38 -6.24
C PHE A 38 -5.48 2.27 -4.72
N GLN A 39 -5.01 1.13 -4.22
CA GLN A 39 -4.90 0.87 -2.78
C GLN A 39 -3.63 0.08 -2.49
N PHE A 40 -2.88 0.48 -1.46
CA PHE A 40 -1.65 -0.19 -1.09
C PHE A 40 -1.44 -0.19 0.42
N TYR A 41 -1.23 -1.38 1.00
CA TYR A 41 -0.97 -1.51 2.43
C TYR A 41 0.52 -1.29 2.75
N ALA A 42 0.83 -0.19 3.43
CA ALA A 42 2.17 0.18 3.86
C ALA A 42 2.10 0.98 5.19
N PRO A 43 1.83 0.31 6.33
CA PRO A 43 1.57 0.96 7.62
C PRO A 43 2.79 1.69 8.21
N SER A 44 3.99 1.43 7.69
CA SER A 44 5.24 2.09 8.12
C SER A 44 5.75 3.12 7.10
N ALA A 45 4.99 3.40 6.04
CA ALA A 45 5.36 4.41 5.05
C ALA A 45 5.20 5.82 5.63
N LYS A 46 6.08 6.73 5.22
CA LYS A 46 5.91 8.17 5.46
C LYS A 46 5.03 8.80 4.38
N TYR A 47 5.13 8.28 3.15
CA TYR A 47 4.26 8.59 2.04
C TYR A 47 4.33 7.47 1.00
N VAL A 48 3.27 7.37 0.19
CA VAL A 48 3.15 6.43 -0.91
C VAL A 48 2.70 7.17 -2.16
N ASN A 49 3.25 6.77 -3.30
CA ASN A 49 2.82 7.20 -4.62
C ASN A 49 2.46 5.98 -5.47
N VAL A 50 1.51 6.14 -6.38
CA VAL A 50 1.32 5.23 -7.51
C VAL A 50 1.99 5.84 -8.74
N ALA A 51 2.94 5.10 -9.31
CA ALA A 51 3.69 5.50 -10.50
C ALA A 51 3.26 4.61 -11.66
N GLY A 52 2.99 5.20 -12.82
CA GLY A 52 2.65 4.45 -14.02
C GLY A 52 2.77 5.28 -15.28
N ASP A 53 2.45 4.68 -16.42
CA ASP A 53 2.55 5.33 -17.73
C ASP A 53 1.72 6.63 -17.78
N PHE A 54 0.58 6.65 -17.08
CA PHE A 54 -0.36 7.79 -17.02
C PHE A 54 0.18 9.02 -16.28
N ASN A 55 1.26 8.90 -15.49
CA ASN A 55 1.89 10.02 -14.79
C ASN A 55 3.41 10.03 -14.99
N ARG A 56 3.88 9.47 -16.12
CA ARG A 56 5.29 9.43 -16.50
C ARG A 56 6.17 8.84 -15.39
N TRP A 57 5.66 7.81 -14.71
CA TRP A 57 6.34 7.14 -13.60
C TRP A 57 6.71 8.09 -12.44
N CYS A 58 5.76 8.91 -12.00
CA CYS A 58 6.01 9.99 -11.04
C CYS A 58 7.15 10.94 -11.47
N GLY A 59 7.26 11.19 -12.78
CA GLY A 59 8.26 12.07 -13.39
C GLY A 59 9.60 11.39 -13.73
N THR A 60 9.85 10.15 -13.28
CA THR A 60 11.15 9.50 -13.49
C THR A 60 11.44 9.13 -14.94
N GLN A 61 10.45 9.24 -15.82
CA GLN A 61 10.64 8.99 -17.25
C GLN A 61 11.57 10.04 -17.90
N ASP A 62 11.52 11.30 -17.48
CA ASP A 62 12.32 12.39 -18.08
C ASP A 62 12.99 13.30 -17.05
N GLY A 63 12.90 12.96 -15.77
CA GLY A 63 13.42 13.79 -14.69
C GLY A 63 13.55 13.05 -13.36
N PRO A 64 13.77 13.77 -12.26
CA PRO A 64 13.78 13.18 -10.93
C PRO A 64 12.37 12.76 -10.50
N PHE A 65 12.31 11.85 -9.53
CA PHE A 65 11.05 11.48 -8.87
C PHE A 65 10.38 12.71 -8.25
N ASN A 66 9.10 12.90 -8.53
CA ASN A 66 8.29 13.98 -7.98
C ASN A 66 7.21 13.40 -7.04
N PRO A 67 7.31 13.60 -5.71
CA PRO A 67 6.37 13.04 -4.74
C PRO A 67 4.95 13.64 -4.83
N ASN A 68 4.75 14.71 -5.59
CA ASN A 68 3.43 15.29 -5.81
C ASN A 68 2.64 14.59 -6.94
N LEU A 69 3.29 13.76 -7.75
CA LEU A 69 2.63 12.98 -8.81
C LEU A 69 2.15 11.63 -8.27
N GLY A 70 0.89 11.29 -8.52
CA GLY A 70 0.32 10.01 -8.08
C GLY A 70 0.33 9.82 -6.56
N LYS A 71 0.32 10.91 -5.79
CA LYS A 71 0.29 10.85 -4.32
C LYS A 71 -0.92 10.05 -3.82
N MET A 72 -0.68 9.23 -2.81
CA MET A 72 -1.70 8.44 -2.11
C MET A 72 -1.88 8.94 -0.67
N TYR A 73 -3.02 8.59 -0.06
CA TYR A 73 -3.52 9.16 1.19
C TYR A 73 -4.05 8.06 2.13
N ASP A 74 -3.73 8.18 3.42
CA ASP A 74 -4.19 7.35 4.56
C ASP A 74 -4.80 8.29 5.63
N ASP A 75 -5.70 9.18 5.18
CA ASP A 75 -6.26 10.29 5.95
C ASP A 75 -7.80 10.37 5.89
N GLY A 76 -8.47 9.34 5.38
CA GLY A 76 -9.92 9.28 5.18
C GLY A 76 -10.42 10.03 3.94
N THR A 77 -9.52 10.42 3.03
CA THR A 77 -9.86 11.10 1.76
C THR A 77 -9.38 10.31 0.54
N HIS A 78 -9.72 10.76 -0.69
CA HIS A 78 -9.27 10.14 -1.95
C HIS A 78 -9.57 8.64 -2.10
N GLY A 79 -10.67 8.18 -1.49
CA GLY A 79 -11.08 6.77 -1.50
C GLY A 79 -10.63 5.99 -0.26
N ASP A 80 -9.86 6.60 0.65
CA ASP A 80 -9.50 6.00 1.92
C ASP A 80 -10.72 5.95 2.83
N ARG A 81 -11.03 4.74 3.32
CA ARG A 81 -12.18 4.48 4.17
C ARG A 81 -11.88 4.80 5.63
N LYS A 82 -10.62 4.74 6.04
CA LYS A 82 -10.23 4.88 7.44
C LYS A 82 -8.81 5.41 7.56
N ALA A 83 -8.72 6.65 8.03
CA ALA A 83 -7.45 7.30 8.31
C ALA A 83 -6.57 6.51 9.30
N GLY A 84 -5.28 6.43 8.98
CA GLY A 84 -4.22 5.89 9.83
C GLY A 84 -4.26 4.38 10.00
N ASP A 85 -4.88 3.63 9.08
CA ASP A 85 -4.89 2.17 9.10
C ASP A 85 -3.78 1.54 8.25
N GLY A 86 -2.98 2.37 7.58
CA GLY A 86 -1.85 1.96 6.75
C GLY A 86 -2.25 1.57 5.33
N ILE A 87 -3.52 1.73 4.95
CA ILE A 87 -4.00 1.54 3.58
C ILE A 87 -3.99 2.89 2.87
N TRP A 88 -2.98 3.07 2.02
CA TRP A 88 -2.85 4.27 1.21
C TRP A 88 -3.74 4.14 -0.01
N THR A 89 -4.48 5.20 -0.35
CA THR A 89 -5.41 5.21 -1.47
C THR A 89 -5.27 6.45 -2.35
N THR A 90 -5.67 6.34 -3.61
CA THR A 90 -5.92 7.50 -4.47
C THR A 90 -6.87 7.10 -5.60
N VAL A 91 -7.59 8.06 -6.16
CA VAL A 91 -8.44 7.86 -7.34
C VAL A 91 -7.84 8.64 -8.51
N ILE A 92 -7.55 7.94 -9.61
CA ILE A 92 -6.98 8.55 -10.82
C ILE A 92 -7.98 8.44 -11.96
N PRO A 93 -8.36 9.56 -12.61
CA PRO A 93 -9.20 9.52 -13.80
C PRO A 93 -8.39 8.93 -14.98
N LEU A 94 -8.64 7.67 -15.30
CA LEU A 94 -8.02 6.95 -16.41
C LEU A 94 -9.06 6.68 -17.50
N ASN A 95 -8.71 6.98 -18.75
CA ASN A 95 -9.49 6.55 -19.90
C ASN A 95 -9.40 5.03 -20.09
N PRO A 96 -10.32 4.42 -20.86
CA PRO A 96 -10.17 3.04 -21.25
C PRO A 96 -8.81 2.79 -21.93
N GLY A 97 -8.15 1.69 -21.57
CA GLY A 97 -6.79 1.39 -22.01
C GLY A 97 -6.06 0.38 -21.13
N VAL A 98 -4.79 0.15 -21.47
CA VAL A 98 -3.89 -0.74 -20.72
C VAL A 98 -2.72 0.07 -20.19
N TYR A 99 -2.49 -0.01 -18.89
CA TYR A 99 -1.48 0.78 -18.18
C TYR A 99 -0.53 -0.12 -17.40
N GLN A 100 0.75 0.20 -17.39
CA GLN A 100 1.70 -0.37 -16.44
C GLN A 100 1.85 0.56 -15.23
N TYR A 101 2.00 -0.02 -14.05
CA TYR A 101 2.17 0.74 -12.81
C TYR A 101 2.92 -0.04 -11.72
N LYS A 102 3.33 0.69 -10.69
CA LYS A 102 3.92 0.24 -9.42
C LYS A 102 3.54 1.19 -8.28
N TYR A 103 3.69 0.73 -7.05
CA TYR A 103 3.67 1.60 -5.87
C TYR A 103 5.08 1.98 -5.45
N VAL A 104 5.27 3.24 -5.05
CA VAL A 104 6.55 3.77 -4.59
C VAL A 104 6.40 4.20 -3.14
N VAL A 105 7.14 3.56 -2.25
CA VAL A 105 7.15 3.88 -0.82
C VAL A 105 8.36 4.75 -0.52
N ASN A 106 8.12 5.90 0.13
CA ASN A 106 9.16 6.83 0.55
C ASN A 106 10.10 7.27 -0.59
N GLY A 107 9.62 7.26 -1.83
CA GLY A 107 10.33 7.74 -3.03
C GLY A 107 11.45 6.83 -3.55
N THR A 108 11.77 5.74 -2.85
CA THR A 108 12.95 4.91 -3.17
C THR A 108 12.62 3.45 -3.42
N THR A 109 11.59 2.90 -2.78
CA THR A 109 11.28 1.47 -2.88
C THR A 109 10.05 1.24 -3.76
N TRP A 110 10.25 0.46 -4.82
CA TRP A 110 9.25 0.20 -5.85
C TRP A 110 8.64 -1.20 -5.69
N TYR A 111 7.32 -1.27 -5.52
CA TYR A 111 6.58 -2.51 -5.32
C TYR A 111 5.67 -2.79 -6.51
N LEU A 112 5.62 -4.07 -6.92
CA LEU A 112 4.47 -4.58 -7.66
C LEU A 112 3.24 -4.52 -6.76
N ASP A 113 2.07 -4.39 -7.38
CA ASP A 113 0.81 -4.55 -6.68
C ASP A 113 0.63 -6.01 -6.23
N PRO A 114 0.64 -6.30 -4.91
CA PRO A 114 0.48 -7.66 -4.40
C PRO A 114 -0.95 -8.21 -4.57
N SER A 115 -1.91 -7.33 -4.84
CA SER A 115 -3.32 -7.64 -5.05
C SER A 115 -3.68 -7.84 -6.53
N ASN A 116 -2.76 -7.50 -7.45
CA ASN A 116 -2.96 -7.71 -8.89
C ASN A 116 -1.90 -8.69 -9.44
N PRO A 117 -2.30 -9.92 -9.80
CA PRO A 117 -1.37 -10.92 -10.34
C PRO A 117 -0.95 -10.65 -11.79
N GLU A 118 -1.67 -9.80 -12.53
CA GLU A 118 -1.29 -9.45 -13.90
C GLU A 118 -0.06 -8.54 -13.90
N THR A 119 0.95 -8.97 -14.64
CA THR A 119 2.20 -8.23 -14.79
C THR A 119 2.63 -8.17 -16.25
N ARG A 120 3.51 -7.23 -16.56
CA ARG A 120 4.14 -7.09 -17.87
C ARG A 120 5.62 -6.81 -17.71
N GLN A 121 6.43 -7.54 -18.46
CA GLN A 121 7.86 -7.27 -18.59
C GLN A 121 8.09 -6.14 -19.60
N SER A 122 8.93 -5.18 -19.21
CA SER A 122 9.32 -4.02 -20.01
C SER A 122 10.83 -3.80 -19.87
N GLY A 123 11.60 -4.41 -20.77
CA GLY A 123 13.06 -4.46 -20.67
C GLY A 123 13.50 -5.22 -19.41
N ALA A 124 14.31 -4.58 -18.58
CA ALA A 124 14.82 -5.15 -17.33
C ALA A 124 13.81 -5.11 -16.17
N PHE A 125 12.65 -4.48 -16.35
CA PHE A 125 11.67 -4.27 -15.29
C PHE A 125 10.42 -5.12 -15.51
N THR A 126 9.81 -5.55 -14.40
CA THR A 126 8.46 -6.12 -14.39
C THR A 126 7.54 -5.16 -13.65
N ASN A 127 6.40 -4.82 -14.26
CA ASN A 127 5.40 -3.89 -13.74
C ASN A 127 4.05 -4.59 -13.56
N SER A 128 3.19 -4.08 -12.68
CA SER A 128 1.80 -4.52 -12.60
C SER A 128 1.03 -3.98 -13.80
N LEU A 129 0.10 -4.78 -14.33
CA LEU A 129 -0.68 -4.43 -15.51
C LEU A 129 -2.13 -4.15 -15.12
N LEU A 130 -2.63 -2.98 -15.48
CA LEU A 130 -4.01 -2.56 -15.27
C LEU A 130 -4.73 -2.47 -16.62
N ARG A 131 -5.92 -3.05 -16.70
CA ARG A 131 -6.83 -2.92 -17.84
C ARG A 131 -8.04 -2.11 -17.40
N VAL A 132 -8.34 -1.07 -18.14
CA VAL A 132 -9.45 -0.16 -17.88
C VAL A 132 -10.40 -0.30 -19.08
N GLU A 133 -11.59 -0.87 -18.85
CA GLU A 133 -12.60 -1.15 -19.89
C GLU A 133 -13.81 -0.25 -19.77
#